data_AF-Q240R1-F1
#
_entry.id   AF-Q240R1-F1
#
_cell.length_a   1.000
_cell.length_b   1.000
_cell.length_c   1.000
_cell.angle_alpha   90.00
_cell.angle_beta   90.00
_cell.angle_gamma   90.00
#
_symmetry.space_group_name_H-M   'P 1'
#
loop_
_entity.id
_entity.type
_entity.pdbx_description
1 polymer ?
#
loop_
_entity_poly.entity_id
_entity_poly.type
_entity_poly.pdbx_seq_one_letter_code
_entity_poly.pdbx_strand_id
1 'polypeptide(L)'
;MRYAALFLLALISFNAVYAVSLRKSSDAMKTSFALERLRFIGKKSPIAKQIISAVELHLTTGGLVDDVIDLVKQAQEDVANRNVALQAEYTAKRGALEDQINTTTQQLNEENDRLAVVNDAIDALNGQIDSLNTQIANLVQQLQNLQAREDAINQAREVDVKTYEVRKQRDENSLAVLEQIIQRLLALQQRGNAFLQVSKKEIERILKRIPKSNPIQALVQLSTKFDEQRLAEVISKLQTIQAAIQASYIEDANGEVADKQRYDALIQEIATIRAQTQQQLADAQQALSDAEASLAQFVQEQGNLQQQIAVNEGILADAQAALAHTIATYEARIQEGQEALAAINLALDVLQQNQSDLQGVEDFSNAYNAYQAGNSTDAGDDAGDDSGVEGEAF
;
A
#
# COMPACT_ATOMS: atom_id res chain seq x y z
N MET A 1 -82.14 -69.05 -63.52
CA MET A 1 -81.88 -67.89 -62.62
C MET A 1 -81.56 -68.33 -61.18
N ARG A 2 -80.55 -69.19 -60.95
CA ARG A 2 -80.09 -69.55 -59.58
C ARG A 2 -78.59 -69.31 -59.35
N TYR A 3 -77.81 -69.16 -60.43
CA TYR A 3 -76.38 -68.84 -60.35
C TYR A 3 -76.06 -67.33 -60.34
N ALA A 4 -77.01 -66.46 -60.66
CA ALA A 4 -76.82 -65.00 -60.62
C ALA A 4 -76.91 -64.42 -59.19
N ALA A 5 -77.69 -65.04 -58.30
CA ALA A 5 -77.86 -64.57 -56.91
C ALA A 5 -76.67 -64.94 -56.01
N LEU A 6 -76.04 -66.11 -56.23
CA LEU A 6 -74.84 -66.53 -55.50
C LEU A 6 -73.59 -65.74 -55.89
N PHE A 7 -73.50 -65.30 -57.16
CA PHE A 7 -72.38 -64.47 -57.62
C PHE A 7 -72.45 -63.03 -57.09
N LEU A 8 -73.66 -62.49 -56.88
CA LEU A 8 -73.89 -61.16 -56.29
C LEU A 8 -73.63 -61.15 -54.77
N LEU A 9 -73.97 -62.22 -54.05
CA LEU A 9 -73.68 -62.36 -52.61
C LEU A 9 -72.18 -62.59 -52.34
N ALA A 10 -71.48 -63.31 -53.23
CA ALA A 10 -70.03 -63.43 -53.21
C ALA A 10 -69.33 -62.09 -53.51
N LEU A 11 -69.86 -61.27 -54.45
CA LEU A 11 -69.28 -59.95 -54.75
C LEU A 11 -69.51 -58.92 -53.63
N ILE A 12 -70.66 -58.96 -52.94
CA ILE A 12 -70.95 -58.06 -51.81
C ILE A 12 -70.14 -58.44 -50.58
N SER A 13 -69.96 -59.74 -50.30
CA SER A 13 -69.07 -60.21 -49.22
C SER A 13 -67.59 -59.96 -49.54
N PHE A 14 -67.16 -60.10 -50.79
CA PHE A 14 -65.81 -59.74 -51.21
C PHE A 14 -65.57 -58.22 -51.14
N ASN A 15 -66.54 -57.37 -51.51
CA ASN A 15 -66.45 -55.91 -51.35
C ASN A 15 -66.52 -55.46 -49.89
N ALA A 16 -67.28 -56.14 -49.02
CA ALA A 16 -67.32 -55.82 -47.59
C ALA A 16 -66.02 -56.26 -46.89
N VAL A 17 -65.47 -57.42 -47.23
CA VAL A 17 -64.17 -57.89 -46.72
C VAL A 17 -63.02 -57.07 -47.31
N TYR A 18 -63.07 -56.66 -48.58
CA TYR A 18 -62.09 -55.71 -49.15
C TYR A 18 -62.25 -54.31 -48.58
N ALA A 19 -63.47 -53.80 -48.33
CA ALA A 19 -63.66 -52.49 -47.71
C ALA A 19 -63.23 -52.48 -46.23
N VAL A 20 -63.45 -53.58 -45.50
CA VAL A 20 -62.95 -53.77 -44.12
C VAL A 20 -61.43 -54.01 -44.13
N SER A 21 -60.88 -54.74 -45.09
CA SER A 21 -59.42 -54.95 -45.25
C SER A 21 -58.69 -53.70 -45.75
N LEU A 22 -59.32 -52.88 -46.60
CA LEU A 22 -58.79 -51.62 -47.11
C LEU A 22 -58.89 -50.53 -46.05
N ARG A 23 -59.99 -50.48 -45.27
CA ARG A 23 -60.05 -49.67 -44.03
C ARG A 23 -59.00 -50.13 -43.02
N LYS A 24 -58.89 -51.44 -42.75
CA LYS A 24 -57.83 -52.02 -41.90
C LYS A 24 -56.42 -51.66 -42.37
N SER A 25 -56.17 -51.60 -43.69
CA SER A 25 -54.86 -51.17 -44.22
C SER A 25 -54.68 -49.65 -44.21
N SER A 26 -55.74 -48.88 -44.46
CA SER A 26 -55.72 -47.41 -44.48
C SER A 26 -55.54 -46.85 -43.07
N ASP A 27 -56.27 -47.37 -42.10
CA ASP A 27 -56.27 -46.90 -40.73
C ASP A 27 -54.98 -47.34 -40.02
N ALA A 28 -54.45 -48.54 -40.32
CA ALA A 28 -53.12 -49.00 -39.89
C ALA A 28 -51.96 -48.22 -40.57
N MET A 29 -52.12 -47.84 -41.84
CA MET A 29 -51.11 -47.06 -42.57
C MET A 29 -51.04 -45.61 -42.08
N LYS A 30 -52.19 -45.03 -41.69
CA LYS A 30 -52.28 -43.69 -41.11
C LYS A 30 -51.74 -43.62 -39.67
N THR A 31 -52.04 -44.60 -38.82
CA THR A 31 -51.40 -44.74 -37.50
C THR A 31 -49.89 -44.93 -37.62
N SER A 32 -49.44 -45.77 -38.56
CA SER A 32 -48.00 -45.94 -38.87
C SER A 32 -47.35 -44.64 -39.30
N PHE A 33 -48.04 -43.81 -40.11
CA PHE A 33 -47.51 -42.52 -40.57
C PHE A 33 -47.44 -41.46 -39.46
N ALA A 34 -48.44 -41.41 -38.57
CA ALA A 34 -48.42 -40.53 -37.40
C ALA A 34 -47.29 -40.90 -36.44
N LEU A 35 -47.10 -42.19 -36.15
CA LEU A 35 -46.00 -42.70 -35.33
C LEU A 35 -44.63 -42.45 -35.98
N GLU A 36 -44.51 -42.59 -37.30
CA GLU A 36 -43.26 -42.32 -38.02
C GLU A 36 -42.90 -40.83 -38.03
N ARG A 37 -43.90 -39.94 -38.14
CA ARG A 37 -43.72 -38.49 -37.94
C ARG A 37 -43.28 -38.17 -36.51
N LEU A 38 -43.89 -38.78 -35.49
CA LEU A 38 -43.46 -38.62 -34.10
C LEU A 38 -42.01 -39.09 -33.91
N ARG A 39 -41.62 -40.26 -34.44
CA ARG A 39 -40.23 -40.74 -34.41
C ARG A 39 -39.23 -39.77 -35.02
N PHE A 40 -39.61 -39.09 -36.10
CA PHE A 40 -38.76 -38.08 -36.73
C PHE A 40 -38.57 -36.84 -35.83
N ILE A 41 -39.62 -36.44 -35.11
CA ILE A 41 -39.58 -35.34 -34.14
C ILE A 41 -38.68 -35.69 -32.94
N GLY A 42 -38.73 -36.94 -32.49
CA GLY A 42 -37.97 -37.43 -31.32
C GLY A 42 -36.46 -37.50 -31.53
N LYS A 43 -35.98 -37.39 -32.77
CA LYS A 43 -34.54 -37.33 -33.08
C LYS A 43 -33.92 -35.96 -32.76
N LYS A 44 -34.73 -34.91 -32.53
CA LYS A 44 -34.25 -33.53 -32.38
C LYS A 44 -33.91 -33.13 -30.95
N SER A 45 -34.41 -33.83 -29.93
CA SER A 45 -34.11 -33.53 -28.53
C SER A 45 -34.16 -34.83 -27.70
N PRO A 46 -33.25 -35.04 -26.73
CA PRO A 46 -33.31 -36.20 -25.83
C PRO A 46 -34.62 -36.27 -25.05
N ILE A 47 -35.13 -35.12 -24.62
CA ILE A 47 -36.41 -34.99 -23.91
C ILE A 47 -37.57 -35.31 -24.85
N ALA A 48 -37.55 -34.76 -26.07
CA ALA A 48 -38.54 -35.09 -27.09
C ALA A 48 -38.56 -36.59 -27.41
N LYS A 49 -37.38 -37.23 -27.47
CA LYS A 49 -37.25 -38.67 -27.66
C LYS A 49 -37.94 -39.48 -26.56
N GLN A 50 -37.75 -39.08 -25.30
CA GLN A 50 -38.37 -39.74 -24.14
C GLN A 50 -39.89 -39.59 -24.16
N ILE A 51 -40.39 -38.38 -24.43
CA ILE A 51 -41.83 -38.09 -24.53
C ILE A 51 -42.44 -38.88 -25.69
N ILE A 52 -41.79 -38.90 -26.85
CA ILE A 52 -42.27 -39.66 -28.02
C ILE A 52 -42.21 -41.17 -27.78
N SER A 53 -41.19 -41.67 -27.10
CA SER A 53 -41.13 -43.09 -26.71
C SER A 53 -42.25 -43.47 -25.73
N ALA A 54 -42.61 -42.58 -24.81
CA ALA A 54 -43.74 -42.77 -23.90
C ALA A 54 -45.10 -42.74 -24.62
N VAL A 55 -45.26 -41.81 -25.57
CA VAL A 55 -46.43 -41.71 -26.46
C VAL A 55 -46.57 -42.96 -27.32
N GLU A 56 -45.48 -43.45 -27.94
CA GLU A 56 -45.48 -44.69 -28.70
C GLU A 56 -45.87 -45.90 -27.84
N LEU A 57 -45.35 -45.97 -26.61
CA LEU A 57 -45.68 -47.04 -25.69
C LEU A 57 -47.17 -47.03 -25.34
N HIS A 58 -47.74 -45.88 -24.96
CA HIS A 58 -49.17 -45.78 -24.62
C HIS A 58 -50.10 -46.09 -25.80
N LEU A 59 -49.78 -45.62 -27.00
CA LEU A 59 -50.57 -45.91 -28.21
C LEU A 59 -50.47 -47.40 -28.61
N THR A 60 -49.36 -48.08 -28.30
CA THR A 60 -49.19 -49.50 -28.64
C THR A 60 -49.75 -50.45 -27.57
N THR A 61 -49.89 -50.01 -26.32
CA THR A 61 -50.50 -50.79 -25.23
C THR A 61 -52.02 -50.63 -25.12
N GLY A 62 -52.65 -49.88 -26.03
CA GLY A 62 -54.11 -49.69 -26.07
C GLY A 62 -54.65 -48.60 -25.15
N GLY A 63 -53.83 -47.60 -24.79
CA GLY A 63 -54.31 -46.41 -24.07
C GLY A 63 -55.19 -45.52 -24.95
N LEU A 64 -56.08 -44.74 -24.32
CA LEU A 64 -56.98 -43.83 -25.03
C LEU A 64 -56.15 -42.70 -25.68
N VAL A 65 -56.47 -42.32 -26.91
CA VAL A 65 -55.77 -41.23 -27.63
C VAL A 65 -55.87 -39.91 -26.88
N ASP A 66 -56.98 -39.68 -26.17
CA ASP A 66 -57.20 -38.49 -25.35
C ASP A 66 -56.26 -38.45 -24.14
N ASP A 67 -55.98 -39.60 -23.51
CA ASP A 67 -55.01 -39.70 -22.39
C ASP A 67 -53.59 -39.38 -22.88
N VAL A 68 -53.24 -39.79 -24.10
CA VAL A 68 -51.95 -39.50 -24.73
C VAL A 68 -51.83 -38.01 -25.03
N ILE A 69 -52.89 -37.37 -25.54
CA ILE A 69 -52.92 -35.93 -25.78
C ILE A 69 -52.75 -35.16 -24.46
N ASP A 70 -53.43 -35.57 -23.39
CA ASP A 70 -53.33 -34.93 -22.09
C ASP A 70 -51.96 -35.13 -21.43
N LEU A 71 -51.35 -36.31 -21.58
CA LEU A 71 -49.97 -36.57 -21.15
C LEU A 71 -48.96 -35.65 -21.86
N VAL A 72 -49.12 -35.43 -23.17
CA VAL A 72 -48.22 -34.54 -23.92
C VAL A 72 -48.48 -33.07 -23.58
N LYS A 73 -49.73 -32.66 -23.30
CA LYS A 73 -50.03 -31.30 -22.77
C LYS A 73 -49.40 -31.10 -21.39
N GLN A 74 -49.48 -32.09 -20.51
CA GLN A 74 -48.84 -32.04 -19.20
C GLN A 74 -47.32 -31.92 -19.34
N ALA A 75 -46.71 -32.70 -20.23
CA ALA A 75 -45.27 -32.59 -20.52
C ALA A 75 -44.90 -31.22 -21.12
N GLN A 76 -45.75 -30.62 -21.95
CA GLN A 76 -45.58 -29.28 -22.48
C GLN A 76 -45.56 -28.24 -21.34
N GLU A 77 -46.54 -28.32 -20.44
CA GLU A 77 -46.65 -27.43 -19.29
C GLU A 77 -45.46 -27.59 -18.33
N ASP A 78 -45.05 -28.83 -18.05
CA ASP A 78 -43.89 -29.13 -17.19
C ASP A 78 -42.59 -28.57 -17.77
N VAL A 79 -42.34 -28.77 -19.07
CA VAL A 79 -41.14 -28.21 -19.73
C VAL A 79 -41.22 -26.69 -19.80
N ALA A 80 -42.40 -26.10 -20.03
CA ALA A 80 -42.58 -24.65 -20.03
C ALA A 80 -42.29 -24.06 -18.65
N ASN A 81 -42.85 -24.64 -17.59
CA ASN A 81 -42.62 -24.24 -16.20
C ASN A 81 -41.15 -24.40 -15.82
N ARG A 82 -40.50 -25.50 -16.23
CA ARG A 82 -39.06 -25.72 -16.00
C ARG A 82 -38.19 -24.68 -16.71
N ASN A 83 -38.55 -24.28 -17.93
CA ASN A 83 -37.82 -23.23 -18.66
C ASN A 83 -37.98 -21.86 -17.99
N VAL A 84 -39.18 -21.51 -17.53
CA VAL A 84 -39.41 -20.28 -16.76
C VAL A 84 -38.59 -20.28 -15.48
N ALA A 85 -38.60 -21.38 -14.72
CA ALA A 85 -37.81 -21.52 -13.50
C ALA A 85 -36.30 -21.44 -13.77
N LEU A 86 -35.81 -22.08 -14.83
CA LEU A 86 -34.42 -22.03 -15.25
C LEU A 86 -33.98 -20.60 -15.62
N GLN A 87 -34.84 -19.85 -16.30
CA GLN A 87 -34.55 -18.48 -16.70
C GLN A 87 -34.56 -17.51 -15.51
N ALA A 88 -35.45 -17.75 -14.53
CA ALA A 88 -35.43 -17.02 -13.26
C ALA A 88 -34.14 -17.31 -12.47
N GLU A 89 -33.73 -18.58 -12.37
CA GLU A 89 -32.48 -18.97 -11.71
C GLU A 89 -31.25 -18.36 -12.40
N TYR A 90 -31.20 -18.39 -13.74
CA TYR A 90 -30.14 -17.76 -14.52
C TYR A 90 -30.04 -16.26 -14.22
N THR A 91 -31.17 -15.56 -14.29
CA THR A 91 -31.22 -14.11 -14.06
C THR A 91 -30.74 -13.75 -12.64
N ALA A 92 -31.16 -14.53 -11.64
CA ALA A 92 -30.75 -14.32 -10.25
C ALA A 92 -29.24 -14.57 -10.05
N LYS A 93 -28.70 -15.69 -10.57
CA LYS A 93 -27.26 -15.99 -10.44
C LYS A 93 -26.40 -14.99 -11.20
N ARG A 94 -26.82 -14.59 -12.40
CA ARG A 94 -26.12 -13.60 -13.20
C ARG A 94 -26.07 -12.25 -12.48
N GLY A 95 -27.22 -11.78 -11.97
CA GLY A 95 -27.31 -10.53 -11.21
C GLY A 95 -26.41 -10.55 -9.97
N ALA A 96 -26.42 -11.64 -9.19
CA ALA A 96 -25.56 -11.75 -8.00
C ALA A 96 -24.05 -11.68 -8.34
N LEU A 97 -23.62 -12.30 -9.43
CA LEU A 97 -22.23 -12.25 -9.89
C LEU A 97 -21.86 -10.88 -10.45
N GLU A 98 -22.77 -10.24 -11.21
CA GLU A 98 -22.60 -8.87 -11.70
C GLU A 98 -22.45 -7.88 -10.52
N ASP A 99 -23.28 -8.01 -9.49
CA ASP A 99 -23.21 -7.19 -8.28
C ASP A 99 -21.90 -7.40 -7.50
N GLN A 100 -21.44 -8.65 -7.38
CA GLN A 100 -20.16 -8.98 -6.77
C GLN A 100 -19.00 -8.35 -7.55
N ILE A 101 -18.98 -8.51 -8.88
CA ILE A 101 -17.97 -7.91 -9.76
C ILE A 101 -17.95 -6.38 -9.59
N ASN A 102 -19.11 -5.74 -9.59
CA ASN A 102 -19.21 -4.29 -9.44
C ASN A 102 -18.69 -3.82 -8.07
N THR A 103 -19.03 -4.54 -7.00
CA THR A 103 -18.60 -4.22 -5.64
C THR A 103 -17.09 -4.39 -5.49
N THR A 104 -16.53 -5.53 -5.93
CA THR A 104 -15.08 -5.77 -5.87
C THR A 104 -14.31 -4.79 -6.76
N THR A 105 -14.86 -4.40 -7.90
CA THR A 105 -14.26 -3.37 -8.77
C THR A 105 -14.21 -2.00 -8.08
N GLN A 106 -15.28 -1.62 -7.36
CA GLN A 106 -15.29 -0.37 -6.59
C GLN A 106 -14.26 -0.41 -5.46
N GLN A 107 -14.21 -1.51 -4.71
CA GLN A 107 -13.21 -1.71 -3.65
C GLN A 107 -11.78 -1.61 -4.18
N LEU A 108 -11.48 -2.24 -5.32
CA LEU A 108 -10.18 -2.13 -5.96
C LEU A 108 -9.82 -0.70 -6.35
N ASN A 109 -10.77 0.07 -6.87
CA ASN A 109 -10.51 1.48 -7.20
C ASN A 109 -10.21 2.30 -5.95
N GLU A 110 -10.99 2.12 -4.88
CA GLU A 110 -10.77 2.81 -3.60
C GLU A 110 -9.42 2.44 -2.96
N GLU A 111 -9.04 1.16 -3.00
CA GLU A 111 -7.75 0.68 -2.49
C GLU A 111 -6.57 1.20 -3.33
N ASN A 112 -6.72 1.26 -4.66
CA ASN A 112 -5.70 1.83 -5.55
C ASN A 112 -5.54 3.34 -5.35
N ASP A 113 -6.63 4.08 -5.18
CA ASP A 113 -6.60 5.52 -4.87
C ASP A 113 -5.90 5.76 -3.52
N ARG A 114 -6.21 4.94 -2.52
CA ARG A 114 -5.51 4.99 -1.22
C ARG A 114 -4.03 4.66 -1.35
N LEU A 115 -3.67 3.66 -2.13
CA LEU A 115 -2.27 3.30 -2.37
C LEU A 115 -1.52 4.45 -3.05
N ALA A 116 -2.13 5.17 -3.99
CA ALA A 116 -1.54 6.35 -4.60
C ALA A 116 -1.26 7.45 -3.57
N VAL A 117 -2.23 7.75 -2.70
CA VAL A 117 -2.05 8.74 -1.61
C VAL A 117 -0.93 8.34 -0.65
N VAL A 118 -0.86 7.05 -0.29
CA VAL A 118 0.20 6.53 0.59
C VAL A 118 1.57 6.65 -0.09
N ASN A 119 1.68 6.35 -1.38
CA ASN A 119 2.93 6.52 -2.13
C ASN A 119 3.38 7.98 -2.17
N ASP A 120 2.47 8.92 -2.42
CA ASP A 120 2.77 10.36 -2.40
C ASP A 120 3.25 10.81 -1.01
N ALA A 121 2.65 10.28 0.05
CA ALA A 121 3.07 10.56 1.43
C ALA A 121 4.46 10.02 1.74
N ILE A 122 4.78 8.80 1.27
CA ILE A 122 6.12 8.19 1.37
C ILE A 122 7.16 9.08 0.68
N ASP A 123 6.89 9.51 -0.55
CA ASP A 123 7.81 10.34 -1.33
C ASP A 123 8.04 11.71 -0.66
N ALA A 124 6.98 12.32 -0.13
CA ALA A 124 7.08 13.57 0.63
C ALA A 124 7.94 13.41 1.89
N LEU A 125 7.75 12.32 2.65
CA LEU A 125 8.53 12.03 3.85
C LEU A 125 10.01 11.76 3.53
N ASN A 126 10.30 11.03 2.45
CA ASN A 126 11.68 10.84 1.98
C ASN A 126 12.35 12.19 1.68
N GLY A 127 11.67 13.08 0.96
CA GLY A 127 12.18 14.43 0.72
C GLY A 127 12.40 15.25 2.00
N GLN A 128 11.52 15.12 2.99
CA GLN A 128 11.67 15.75 4.29
C GLN A 128 12.89 15.21 5.05
N ILE A 129 13.09 13.89 5.07
CA ILE A 129 14.23 13.22 5.70
C ILE A 129 15.55 13.70 5.09
N ASP A 130 15.65 13.78 3.76
CA ASP A 130 16.84 14.27 3.08
C ASP A 130 17.17 15.73 3.43
N SER A 131 16.14 16.58 3.50
CA SER A 131 16.27 17.97 3.93
C SER A 131 16.77 18.09 5.38
N LEU A 132 16.18 17.30 6.29
CA LEU A 132 16.57 17.27 7.70
C LEU A 132 18.01 16.76 7.89
N ASN A 133 18.41 15.72 7.16
CA ASN A 133 19.79 15.23 7.16
C ASN A 133 20.79 16.30 6.70
N THR A 134 20.45 17.05 5.66
CA THR A 134 21.26 18.19 5.18
C THR A 134 21.33 19.29 6.24
N GLN A 135 20.21 19.63 6.88
CA GLN A 135 20.17 20.62 7.95
C GLN A 135 21.04 20.21 9.15
N ILE A 136 20.92 18.96 9.59
CA ILE A 136 21.72 18.39 10.69
C ILE A 136 23.21 18.48 10.36
N ALA A 137 23.62 18.07 9.15
CA ALA A 137 25.03 18.15 8.73
C ALA A 137 25.58 19.59 8.79
N ASN A 138 24.79 20.56 8.32
CA ASN A 138 25.16 21.98 8.37
C ASN A 138 25.29 22.48 9.82
N LEU A 139 24.35 22.13 10.71
CA LEU A 139 24.40 22.52 12.12
C LEU A 139 25.61 21.92 12.83
N VAL A 140 25.95 20.65 12.55
CA VAL A 140 27.16 20.00 13.06
C VAL A 140 28.42 20.74 12.60
N GLN A 141 28.52 21.12 11.32
CA GLN A 141 29.64 21.94 10.84
C GLN A 141 29.70 23.31 11.52
N GLN A 142 28.56 23.97 11.73
CA GLN A 142 28.52 25.25 12.45
C GLN A 142 29.05 25.11 13.88
N LEU A 143 28.68 24.05 14.61
CA LEU A 143 29.20 23.78 15.94
C LEU A 143 30.72 23.55 15.94
N GLN A 144 31.24 22.82 14.95
CA GLN A 144 32.69 22.62 14.79
C GLN A 144 33.42 23.94 14.52
N ASN A 145 32.86 24.80 13.67
CA ASN A 145 33.43 26.12 13.38
C ASN A 145 33.41 27.04 14.61
N LEU A 146 32.33 27.01 15.40
CA LEU A 146 32.24 27.74 16.67
C LEU A 146 33.27 27.24 17.69
N GLN A 147 33.48 25.92 17.77
CA GLN A 147 34.51 25.35 18.64
C GLN A 147 35.91 25.83 18.22
N ALA A 148 36.26 25.70 16.94
CA ALA A 148 37.56 26.15 16.44
C ALA A 148 37.78 27.65 16.66
N ARG A 149 36.72 28.46 16.53
CA ARG A 149 36.79 29.91 16.79
C ARG A 149 37.01 30.21 18.28
N GLU A 150 36.34 29.49 19.18
CA GLU A 150 36.57 29.62 20.62
C GLU A 150 38.02 29.27 20.98
N ASP A 151 38.53 28.14 20.48
CA ASP A 151 39.89 27.68 20.74
C ASP A 151 40.93 28.72 20.29
N ALA A 152 40.72 29.31 19.11
CA ALA A 152 41.60 30.36 18.58
C ALA A 152 41.57 31.64 19.45
N ILE A 153 40.39 32.05 19.94
CA ILE A 153 40.25 33.21 20.84
C ILE A 153 40.91 32.94 22.19
N ASN A 154 40.71 31.73 22.74
CA ASN A 154 41.33 31.32 24.00
C ASN A 154 42.86 31.31 23.88
N GLN A 155 43.40 30.78 22.78
CA GLN A 155 44.83 30.77 22.52
C GLN A 155 45.39 32.19 22.35
N ALA A 156 44.72 33.04 21.58
CA ALA A 156 45.13 34.44 21.43
C ALA A 156 45.16 35.16 22.79
N ARG A 157 44.12 34.96 23.62
CA ARG A 157 44.05 35.55 24.96
C ARG A 157 45.17 35.07 25.87
N GLU A 158 45.53 33.79 25.81
CA GLU A 158 46.65 33.25 26.59
C GLU A 158 47.98 33.93 26.22
N VAL A 159 48.21 34.16 24.92
CA VAL A 159 49.40 34.89 24.44
C VAL A 159 49.38 36.35 24.89
N ASP A 160 48.23 37.02 24.78
CA ASP A 160 48.09 38.43 25.16
C ASP A 160 48.35 38.63 26.66
N VAL A 161 47.77 37.78 27.52
CA VAL A 161 47.97 37.83 28.98
C VAL A 161 49.44 37.60 29.33
N LYS A 162 50.10 36.60 28.73
CA LYS A 162 51.54 36.37 28.97
C LYS A 162 52.39 37.57 28.57
N THR A 163 52.07 38.19 27.43
CA THR A 163 52.82 39.34 26.93
C THR A 163 52.60 40.57 27.82
N TYR A 164 51.37 40.79 28.29
CA TYR A 164 51.05 41.83 29.27
C TYR A 164 51.82 41.64 30.58
N GLU A 165 51.81 40.45 31.18
CA GLU A 165 52.50 40.19 32.45
C GLU A 165 54.01 40.43 32.36
N VAL A 166 54.64 40.07 31.23
CA VAL A 166 56.06 40.37 30.97
C VAL A 166 56.31 41.88 30.92
N ARG A 167 55.46 42.65 30.23
CA ARG A 167 55.59 44.11 30.14
C ARG A 167 55.37 44.77 31.50
N LYS A 168 54.32 44.36 32.21
CA LYS A 168 53.99 44.81 33.56
C LYS A 168 55.17 44.60 34.52
N GLN A 169 55.73 43.39 34.57
CA GLN A 169 56.87 43.09 35.45
C GLN A 169 58.12 43.90 35.07
N ARG A 170 58.40 44.07 33.77
CA ARG A 170 59.51 44.90 33.28
C ARG A 170 59.36 46.35 33.74
N ASP A 171 58.15 46.90 33.64
CA ASP A 171 57.88 48.30 33.94
C ASP A 171 57.86 48.55 35.46
N GLU A 172 57.29 47.64 36.26
CA GLU A 172 57.38 47.66 37.73
C GLU A 172 58.84 47.66 38.21
N ASN A 173 59.65 46.75 37.68
CA ASN A 173 61.09 46.68 38.01
C ASN A 173 61.83 47.96 37.62
N SER A 174 61.52 48.52 36.44
CA SER A 174 62.14 49.75 35.95
C SER A 174 61.78 50.95 36.81
N LEU A 175 60.51 51.10 37.19
CA LEU A 175 60.03 52.15 38.09
C LEU A 175 60.67 52.05 39.46
N ALA A 176 60.76 50.84 40.04
CA ALA A 176 61.40 50.62 41.34
C ALA A 176 62.90 50.98 41.34
N VAL A 177 63.63 50.60 40.29
CA VAL A 177 65.05 50.93 40.14
C VAL A 177 65.26 52.43 39.93
N LEU A 178 64.46 53.07 39.07
CA LEU A 178 64.54 54.51 38.82
C LEU A 178 64.25 55.30 40.10
N GLU A 179 63.24 54.91 40.87
CA GLU A 179 62.93 55.53 42.16
C GLU A 179 64.12 55.48 43.11
N GLN A 180 64.74 54.30 43.29
CA GLN A 180 65.92 54.16 44.14
C GLN A 180 67.11 55.01 43.67
N ILE A 181 67.36 55.06 42.35
CA ILE A 181 68.44 55.88 41.77
C ILE A 181 68.17 57.36 42.01
N ILE A 182 66.96 57.84 41.68
CA ILE A 182 66.55 59.24 41.86
C ILE A 182 66.67 59.63 43.33
N GLN A 183 66.16 58.83 44.27
CA GLN A 183 66.28 59.10 45.71
C GLN A 183 67.74 59.20 46.18
N ARG A 184 68.62 58.30 45.71
CA ARG A 184 70.06 58.35 46.03
C ARG A 184 70.73 59.60 45.46
N LEU A 185 70.41 59.97 44.22
CA LEU A 185 70.96 61.17 43.58
C LEU A 185 70.46 62.46 44.26
N LEU A 186 69.18 62.53 44.64
CA LEU A 186 68.62 63.63 45.43
C LEU A 186 69.29 63.74 46.81
N ALA A 187 69.51 62.62 47.49
CA ALA A 187 70.22 62.61 48.77
C ALA A 187 71.68 63.09 48.64
N LEU A 188 72.34 62.76 47.53
CA LEU A 188 73.68 63.28 47.21
C LEU A 188 73.68 64.78 46.93
N GLN A 189 72.67 65.29 46.23
CA GLN A 189 72.48 66.72 45.98
C GLN A 189 72.23 67.50 47.28
N GLN A 190 71.33 67.01 48.15
CA GLN A 190 71.00 67.66 49.44
C GLN A 190 72.17 67.69 50.44
N ARG A 191 73.11 66.75 50.34
CA ARG A 191 74.32 66.75 51.18
C ARG A 191 75.27 67.91 50.87
N GLY A 192 75.04 68.68 49.79
CA GLY A 192 75.59 70.03 49.54
C GLY A 192 77.12 70.19 49.48
N ASN A 193 77.91 69.18 49.86
CA ASN A 193 79.33 69.34 50.19
C ASN A 193 80.22 68.15 49.81
N ALA A 194 79.66 67.00 49.37
CA ALA A 194 80.46 65.80 49.11
C ALA A 194 81.24 65.83 47.77
N PHE A 195 80.80 66.62 46.79
CA PHE A 195 81.43 66.72 45.47
C PHE A 195 82.39 67.92 45.31
N LEU A 196 82.36 68.91 46.21
CA LEU A 196 83.03 70.21 46.02
C LEU A 196 84.14 70.53 47.03
N GLN A 197 84.39 69.72 48.05
CA GLN A 197 85.37 70.08 49.10
C GLN A 197 86.82 69.62 48.89
N VAL A 198 87.17 69.01 47.76
CA VAL A 198 88.58 68.86 47.42
C VAL A 198 88.87 69.75 46.21
N SER A 199 89.60 70.83 46.46
CA SER A 199 90.00 71.77 45.40
C SER A 199 90.66 70.98 44.26
N LYS A 200 90.36 71.32 43.01
CA LYS A 200 90.93 70.68 41.81
C LYS A 200 92.46 70.49 41.90
N LYS A 201 93.16 71.45 42.55
CA LYS A 201 94.62 71.44 42.80
C LYS A 201 95.09 70.37 43.79
N GLU A 202 94.25 69.97 44.73
CA GLU A 202 94.57 68.99 45.77
C GLU A 202 94.30 67.57 45.27
N ILE A 203 93.24 67.39 44.47
CA ILE A 203 92.97 66.16 43.73
C ILE A 203 94.06 65.89 42.67
N GLU A 204 94.45 66.89 41.87
CA GLU A 204 95.55 66.74 40.90
C GLU A 204 96.89 66.38 41.56
N ARG A 205 97.13 66.82 42.81
CA ARG A 205 98.31 66.46 43.59
C ARG A 205 98.28 64.99 44.04
N ILE A 206 97.11 64.50 44.47
CA ILE A 206 96.91 63.10 44.89
C ILE A 206 96.96 62.17 43.66
N LEU A 207 96.33 62.55 42.55
CA LEU A 207 96.30 61.79 41.31
C LEU A 207 97.68 61.65 40.63
N LYS A 208 98.59 62.61 40.80
CA LYS A 208 99.98 62.50 40.32
C LYS A 208 100.80 61.44 41.06
N ARG A 209 100.37 61.02 42.25
CA ARG A 209 101.04 60.00 43.09
C ARG A 209 100.51 58.58 42.87
N ILE A 210 99.43 58.44 42.09
CA ILE A 210 98.79 57.15 41.80
C ILE A 210 99.14 56.75 40.36
N PRO A 211 99.64 55.53 40.10
CA PRO A 211 99.95 55.06 38.75
C PRO A 211 98.68 54.97 37.88
N LYS A 212 98.79 55.37 36.61
CA LYS A 212 97.69 55.58 35.63
C LYS A 212 96.74 54.39 35.41
N SER A 213 97.10 53.20 35.87
CA SER A 213 96.33 51.96 35.76
C SER A 213 95.44 51.65 36.97
N ASN A 214 95.40 52.52 37.98
CA ASN A 214 94.68 52.25 39.23
C ASN A 214 93.19 52.69 39.15
N PRO A 215 92.21 51.81 39.47
CA PRO A 215 90.78 52.11 39.46
C PRO A 215 90.36 53.28 40.38
N ILE A 216 91.15 53.59 41.41
CA ILE A 216 90.93 54.75 42.30
C ILE A 216 91.09 56.07 41.54
N GLN A 217 92.01 56.14 40.57
CA GLN A 217 92.19 57.34 39.73
C GLN A 217 91.03 57.55 38.76
N ALA A 218 90.42 56.46 38.26
CA ALA A 218 89.21 56.53 37.44
C ALA A 218 87.99 57.03 38.23
N LEU A 219 87.82 56.55 39.47
CA LEU A 219 86.73 56.99 40.37
C LEU A 219 86.88 58.47 40.79
N VAL A 220 88.10 58.93 41.07
CA VAL A 220 88.39 60.33 41.44
C VAL A 220 88.28 61.30 40.24
N GLN A 221 88.59 60.85 39.02
CA GLN A 221 88.30 61.62 37.80
C GLN A 221 86.80 61.69 37.47
N LEU A 222 86.02 60.68 37.86
CA LEU A 222 84.57 60.70 37.75
C LEU A 222 83.94 61.66 38.76
N SER A 223 84.46 61.68 40.00
CA SER A 223 83.95 62.52 41.08
C SER A 223 84.24 64.02 40.91
N THR A 224 85.15 64.40 40.01
CA THR A 224 85.55 65.80 39.76
C THR A 224 84.79 66.50 38.63
N LYS A 225 83.87 65.79 37.95
CA LYS A 225 83.15 66.30 36.76
C LYS A 225 81.65 66.45 36.92
N PHE A 226 81.09 66.08 38.08
CA PHE A 226 79.70 66.31 38.41
C PHE A 226 79.57 67.65 39.13
N ASP A 227 79.34 68.72 38.37
CA ASP A 227 78.80 69.96 38.94
C ASP A 227 77.33 69.74 39.34
N GLU A 228 76.84 70.57 40.26
CA GLU A 228 75.48 70.47 40.80
C GLU A 228 74.40 70.61 39.70
N GLN A 229 74.69 71.40 38.66
CA GLN A 229 73.79 71.65 37.54
C GLN A 229 73.61 70.40 36.67
N ARG A 230 74.68 69.67 36.37
CA ARG A 230 74.65 68.39 35.64
C ARG A 230 73.97 67.29 36.44
N LEU A 231 74.17 67.25 37.76
CA LEU A 231 73.44 66.31 38.62
C LEU A 231 71.93 66.59 38.59
N ALA A 232 71.54 67.86 38.69
CA ALA A 232 70.14 68.27 38.56
C ALA A 232 69.56 67.92 37.17
N GLU A 233 70.33 68.10 36.09
CA GLU A 233 69.92 67.72 34.74
C GLU A 233 69.71 66.20 34.60
N VAL A 234 70.60 65.39 35.17
CA VAL A 234 70.48 63.92 35.17
C VAL A 234 69.24 63.48 35.97
N ILE A 235 69.02 64.05 37.16
CA ILE A 235 67.83 63.78 37.97
C ILE A 235 66.57 64.12 37.19
N SER A 236 66.53 65.30 36.55
CA SER A 236 65.38 65.72 35.73
C SER A 236 65.11 64.75 34.57
N LYS A 237 66.14 64.32 33.84
CA LYS A 237 65.99 63.33 32.76
C LYS A 237 65.48 61.98 33.28
N LEU A 238 65.99 61.51 34.42
CA LEU A 238 65.51 60.27 35.03
C LEU A 238 64.05 60.37 35.49
N GLN A 239 63.64 61.52 36.03
CA GLN A 239 62.23 61.79 36.38
C GLN A 239 61.34 61.83 35.14
N THR A 240 61.79 62.41 34.02
CA THR A 240 61.06 62.37 32.75
C THR A 240 60.89 60.93 32.24
N ILE A 241 61.95 60.12 32.30
CA ILE A 241 61.90 58.70 31.91
C ILE A 241 60.94 57.94 32.84
N GLN A 242 61.01 58.16 34.16
CA GLN A 242 60.12 57.55 35.14
C GLN A 242 58.65 57.89 34.84
N ALA A 243 58.34 59.17 34.59
CA ALA A 243 56.99 59.61 34.25
C ALA A 243 56.48 58.98 32.94
N ALA A 244 57.33 58.84 31.93
CA ALA A 244 56.98 58.19 30.67
C ALA A 244 56.68 56.69 30.85
N ILE A 245 57.51 55.98 31.62
CA ILE A 245 57.27 54.56 31.95
C ILE A 245 55.99 54.42 32.77
N GLN A 246 55.74 55.32 33.73
CA GLN A 246 54.53 55.30 34.54
C GLN A 246 53.27 55.54 33.71
N ALA A 247 53.31 56.48 32.75
CA ALA A 247 52.21 56.71 31.82
C ALA A 247 51.95 55.47 30.95
N SER A 248 52.99 54.88 30.36
CA SER A 248 52.90 53.64 29.58
C SER A 248 52.36 52.48 30.41
N TYR A 249 52.76 52.35 31.68
CA TYR A 249 52.28 51.31 32.59
C TYR A 249 50.77 51.43 32.86
N ILE A 250 50.29 52.66 33.08
CA ILE A 250 48.86 52.93 33.28
C ILE A 250 48.08 52.67 31.98
N GLU A 251 48.62 53.06 30.83
CA GLU A 251 48.02 52.81 29.52
C GLU A 251 47.89 51.31 29.23
N ASP A 252 48.96 50.54 29.44
CA ASP A 252 48.97 49.08 29.29
C ASP A 252 47.94 48.42 30.23
N ALA A 253 47.83 48.88 31.48
CA ALA A 253 46.83 48.36 32.43
C ALA A 253 45.39 48.66 31.98
N ASN A 254 45.13 49.86 31.46
CA ASN A 254 43.81 50.21 30.92
C ASN A 254 43.49 49.42 29.64
N GLY A 255 44.49 49.21 28.78
CA GLY A 255 44.39 48.38 27.58
C GLY A 255 44.00 46.94 27.92
N GLU A 256 44.69 46.34 28.90
CA GLU A 256 44.39 44.97 29.35
C GLU A 256 42.97 44.82 29.92
N VAL A 257 42.44 45.83 30.62
CA VAL A 257 41.04 45.82 31.07
C VAL A 257 40.08 45.81 29.88
N ALA A 258 40.33 46.63 28.87
CA ALA A 258 39.51 46.68 27.67
C ALA A 258 39.59 45.38 26.85
N ASP A 259 40.79 44.81 26.70
CA ASP A 259 41.01 43.55 25.99
C ASP A 259 40.31 42.38 26.70
N LYS A 260 40.37 42.35 28.04
CA LYS A 260 39.62 41.38 28.84
C LYS A 260 38.11 41.50 28.64
N GLN A 261 37.56 42.70 28.69
CA GLN A 261 36.13 42.93 28.47
C GLN A 261 35.70 42.47 27.07
N ARG A 262 36.52 42.74 26.05
CA ARG A 262 36.26 42.30 24.68
C ARG A 262 36.31 40.78 24.55
N TYR A 263 37.28 40.14 25.18
CA TYR A 263 37.37 38.67 25.26
C TYR A 263 36.12 38.08 25.92
N ASP A 264 35.74 38.57 27.10
CA ASP A 264 34.58 38.06 27.85
C ASP A 264 33.28 38.19 27.02
N ALA A 265 33.12 39.32 26.31
CA ALA A 265 31.98 39.53 25.41
C ALA A 265 31.95 38.53 24.24
N LEU A 266 33.10 38.27 23.59
CA LEU A 266 33.19 37.33 22.47
C LEU A 266 32.89 35.89 22.91
N ILE A 267 33.41 35.47 24.08
CA ILE A 267 33.14 34.13 24.62
C ILE A 267 31.66 33.98 24.95
N GLN A 268 31.03 35.00 25.54
CA GLN A 268 29.60 34.98 25.83
C GLN A 268 28.75 34.91 24.55
N GLU A 269 29.12 35.64 23.51
CA GLU A 269 28.46 35.57 22.20
C GLU A 269 28.55 34.16 21.60
N ILE A 270 29.75 33.57 21.58
CA ILE A 270 29.98 32.21 21.09
C ILE A 270 29.16 31.19 21.89
N ALA A 271 29.14 31.30 23.22
CA ALA A 271 28.36 30.41 24.08
C ALA A 271 26.86 30.50 23.79
N THR A 272 26.35 31.72 23.54
CA THR A 272 24.93 31.95 23.21
C THR A 272 24.57 31.31 21.87
N ILE A 273 25.38 31.57 20.82
CA ILE A 273 25.14 31.00 19.50
C ILE A 273 25.25 29.47 19.55
N ARG A 274 26.25 28.92 20.25
CA ARG A 274 26.39 27.47 20.44
C ARG A 274 25.16 26.85 21.08
N ALA A 275 24.63 27.43 22.15
CA ALA A 275 23.44 26.92 22.81
C ALA A 275 22.23 26.91 21.86
N GLN A 276 22.05 27.96 21.06
CA GLN A 276 20.99 28.04 20.06
C GLN A 276 21.16 26.99 18.95
N THR A 277 22.37 26.84 18.40
CA THR A 277 22.67 25.84 17.36
C THR A 277 22.51 24.41 17.90
N GLN A 278 22.87 24.16 19.16
CA GLN A 278 22.64 22.86 19.82
C GLN A 278 21.15 22.55 19.97
N GLN A 279 20.34 23.54 20.35
CA GLN A 279 18.90 23.36 20.42
C GLN A 279 18.31 23.05 19.03
N GLN A 280 18.68 23.82 18.01
CA GLN A 280 18.24 23.58 16.63
C GLN A 280 18.64 22.19 16.13
N LEU A 281 19.83 21.71 16.51
CA LEU A 281 20.28 20.37 16.18
C LEU A 281 19.42 19.30 16.86
N ALA A 282 19.11 19.46 18.15
CA ALA A 282 18.24 18.54 18.87
C ALA A 282 16.83 18.51 18.27
N ASP A 283 16.27 19.68 17.94
CA ASP A 283 14.94 19.79 17.31
C ASP A 283 14.92 19.10 15.94
N ALA A 284 15.96 19.31 15.11
CA ALA A 284 16.07 18.66 13.80
C ALA A 284 16.24 17.14 13.92
N GLN A 285 17.00 16.65 14.90
CA GLN A 285 17.15 15.21 15.18
C GLN A 285 15.84 14.57 15.64
N GLN A 286 15.07 15.26 16.48
CA GLN A 286 13.74 14.79 16.88
C GLN A 286 12.79 14.73 15.68
N ALA A 287 12.74 15.80 14.87
CA ALA A 287 11.91 15.84 13.67
C ALA A 287 12.30 14.74 12.66
N LEU A 288 13.59 14.41 12.55
CA LEU A 288 14.06 13.29 11.73
C LEU A 288 13.53 11.96 12.26
N SER A 289 13.66 11.70 13.56
CA SER A 289 13.14 10.49 14.18
C SER A 289 11.62 10.34 14.00
N ASP A 290 10.88 11.44 14.09
CA ASP A 290 9.42 11.43 13.91
C ASP A 290 9.03 11.16 12.44
N ALA A 291 9.79 11.72 11.49
CA ALA A 291 9.60 11.48 10.07
C ALA A 291 9.91 10.03 9.69
N GLU A 292 11.01 9.46 10.21
CA GLU A 292 11.38 8.05 10.01
C GLU A 292 10.33 7.09 10.58
N ALA A 293 9.78 7.40 11.77
CA ALA A 293 8.71 6.61 12.36
C ALA A 293 7.42 6.67 11.52
N SER A 294 7.07 7.85 11.01
CA SER A 294 5.91 8.03 10.12
C SER A 294 6.10 7.28 8.80
N LEU A 295 7.31 7.34 8.22
CA LEU A 295 7.66 6.63 7.00
C LEU A 295 7.49 5.12 7.19
N ALA A 296 7.97 4.56 8.31
CA ALA A 296 7.80 3.14 8.60
C ALA A 296 6.33 2.71 8.67
N GLN A 297 5.45 3.57 9.22
CA GLN A 297 4.01 3.31 9.26
C GLN A 297 3.39 3.30 7.85
N PHE A 298 3.73 4.29 7.01
CA PHE A 298 3.22 4.33 5.64
C PHE A 298 3.74 3.19 4.76
N VAL A 299 5.00 2.77 4.93
CA VAL A 299 5.53 1.58 4.23
C VAL A 299 4.79 0.31 4.64
N GLN A 300 4.43 0.18 5.92
CA GLN A 300 3.59 -0.94 6.37
C GLN A 300 2.17 -0.87 5.77
N GLU A 301 1.56 0.31 5.76
CA GLU A 301 0.24 0.52 5.16
C GLU A 301 0.24 0.21 3.65
N GLN A 302 1.27 0.66 2.93
CA GLN A 302 1.49 0.36 1.52
C GLN A 302 1.53 -1.16 1.28
N GLY A 303 2.28 -1.90 2.10
CA GLY A 303 2.36 -3.36 2.00
C GLY A 303 1.01 -4.05 2.25
N ASN A 304 0.25 -3.57 3.24
CA ASN A 304 -1.09 -4.09 3.53
C ASN A 304 -2.07 -3.84 2.37
N LEU A 305 -2.06 -2.63 1.81
CA LEU A 305 -2.91 -2.27 0.66
C LEU A 305 -2.56 -3.10 -0.57
N GLN A 306 -1.28 -3.29 -0.87
CA GLN A 306 -0.84 -4.15 -1.98
C GLN A 306 -1.33 -5.60 -1.81
N GLN A 307 -1.31 -6.12 -0.59
CA GLN A 307 -1.84 -7.46 -0.32
C GLN A 307 -3.37 -7.52 -0.50
N GLN A 308 -4.10 -6.50 -0.04
CA GLN A 308 -5.56 -6.43 -0.19
C GLN A 308 -5.97 -6.34 -1.67
N ILE A 309 -5.29 -5.48 -2.43
CA ILE A 309 -5.49 -5.34 -3.88
C ILE A 309 -5.29 -6.68 -4.57
N ALA A 310 -4.18 -7.39 -4.30
CA ALA A 310 -3.90 -8.69 -4.91
C ALA A 310 -4.97 -9.74 -4.58
N VAL A 311 -5.51 -9.74 -3.35
CA VAL A 311 -6.61 -10.62 -2.96
C VAL A 311 -7.89 -10.28 -3.72
N ASN A 312 -8.24 -8.99 -3.79
CA ASN A 312 -9.46 -8.52 -4.47
C ASN A 312 -9.39 -8.72 -5.99
N GLU A 313 -8.21 -8.59 -6.60
CA GLU A 313 -7.97 -8.94 -8.00
C GLU A 313 -8.25 -10.43 -8.26
N GLY A 314 -7.82 -11.31 -7.34
CA GLY A 314 -8.14 -12.74 -7.39
C GLY A 314 -9.64 -13.02 -7.30
N ILE A 315 -10.33 -12.38 -6.33
CA ILE A 315 -11.79 -12.52 -6.17
C ILE A 315 -12.53 -12.02 -7.41
N LEU A 316 -12.09 -10.91 -8.01
CA LEU A 316 -12.67 -10.35 -9.22
C LEU A 316 -12.51 -11.32 -10.40
N ALA A 317 -11.32 -11.89 -10.58
CA ALA A 317 -11.04 -12.86 -11.64
C ALA A 317 -11.91 -14.12 -11.48
N ASP A 318 -12.03 -14.65 -10.26
CA ASP A 318 -12.88 -15.81 -9.95
C ASP A 318 -14.36 -15.53 -10.22
N ALA A 319 -14.87 -14.35 -9.84
CA ALA A 319 -16.24 -13.94 -10.09
C ALA A 319 -16.53 -13.79 -11.60
N GLN A 320 -15.59 -13.22 -12.36
CA GLN A 320 -15.69 -13.11 -13.82
C GLN A 320 -15.69 -14.48 -14.50
N ALA A 321 -14.84 -15.40 -14.05
CA ALA A 321 -14.81 -16.77 -14.56
C ALA A 321 -16.12 -17.52 -14.24
N ALA A 322 -16.64 -17.35 -13.02
CA ALA A 322 -17.93 -17.92 -12.61
C ALA A 322 -19.11 -17.36 -13.43
N LEU A 323 -19.09 -16.06 -13.74
CA LEU A 323 -20.08 -15.42 -14.60
C LEU A 323 -20.04 -16.01 -16.01
N ALA A 324 -18.86 -16.09 -16.62
CA ALA A 324 -18.68 -16.68 -17.95
C ALA A 324 -19.17 -18.14 -18.01
N HIS A 325 -18.84 -18.94 -16.98
CA HIS A 325 -19.31 -20.32 -16.87
C HIS A 325 -20.84 -20.42 -16.71
N THR A 326 -21.42 -19.53 -15.89
CA THR A 326 -22.87 -19.46 -15.68
C THR A 326 -23.59 -19.12 -16.98
N ILE A 327 -23.13 -18.10 -17.71
CA ILE A 327 -23.69 -17.72 -19.01
C ILE A 327 -23.69 -18.94 -19.95
N ALA A 328 -22.52 -19.56 -20.16
CA ALA A 328 -22.40 -20.69 -21.08
C ALA A 328 -23.31 -21.89 -20.69
N THR A 329 -23.39 -22.20 -19.40
CA THR A 329 -24.17 -23.36 -18.90
C THR A 329 -25.66 -23.12 -19.00
N TYR A 330 -26.14 -21.93 -18.63
CA TYR A 330 -27.58 -21.63 -18.67
C TYR A 330 -28.07 -21.38 -20.09
N GLU A 331 -27.28 -20.76 -20.96
CA GLU A 331 -27.64 -20.59 -22.38
C GLU A 331 -27.85 -21.94 -23.07
N ALA A 332 -26.94 -22.90 -22.86
CA ALA A 332 -27.08 -24.25 -23.39
C ALA A 332 -28.36 -24.96 -22.89
N ARG A 333 -28.65 -24.87 -21.59
CA ARG A 333 -29.84 -25.51 -20.99
C ARG A 333 -31.15 -24.85 -21.41
N ILE A 334 -31.17 -23.53 -21.54
CA ILE A 334 -32.36 -22.79 -22.03
C ILE A 334 -32.60 -23.16 -23.49
N GLN A 335 -31.57 -23.25 -24.32
CA GLN A 335 -31.69 -23.68 -25.71
C GLN A 335 -32.24 -25.12 -25.80
N GLU A 336 -31.69 -26.06 -25.04
CA GLU A 336 -32.19 -27.45 -24.99
C GLU A 336 -33.68 -27.49 -24.59
N GLY A 337 -34.07 -26.69 -23.60
CA GLY A 337 -35.45 -26.55 -23.16
C GLY A 337 -36.38 -25.97 -24.22
N GLN A 338 -35.92 -24.99 -25.00
CA GLN A 338 -36.68 -24.40 -26.11
C GLN A 338 -36.87 -25.41 -27.26
N GLU A 339 -35.82 -26.16 -27.58
CA GLU A 339 -35.87 -27.24 -28.59
C GLU A 339 -36.83 -28.35 -28.16
N ALA A 340 -36.84 -28.71 -26.87
CA ALA A 340 -37.79 -29.67 -26.30
C ALA A 340 -39.24 -29.17 -26.42
N LEU A 341 -39.53 -27.91 -26.05
CA LEU A 341 -40.86 -27.32 -26.22
C LEU A 341 -41.31 -27.31 -27.68
N ALA A 342 -40.43 -26.92 -28.60
CA ALA A 342 -40.76 -26.91 -30.02
C ALA A 342 -41.12 -28.31 -30.54
N ALA A 343 -40.40 -29.34 -30.09
CA ALA A 343 -40.68 -30.72 -30.43
C ALA A 343 -41.99 -31.23 -29.82
N ILE A 344 -42.29 -30.89 -28.56
CA ILE A 344 -43.55 -31.26 -27.89
C ILE A 344 -44.74 -30.59 -28.58
N ASN A 345 -44.63 -29.30 -28.93
CA ASN A 345 -45.67 -28.58 -29.66
C ASN A 345 -45.97 -29.24 -31.01
N LEU A 346 -44.93 -29.66 -31.73
CA LEU A 346 -45.08 -30.37 -33.00
C LEU A 346 -45.70 -31.76 -32.81
N ALA A 347 -45.38 -32.46 -31.71
CA ALA A 347 -46.00 -33.73 -31.37
C ALA A 347 -47.49 -33.58 -31.04
N LEU A 348 -47.86 -32.54 -30.26
CA LEU A 348 -49.26 -32.19 -29.99
C LEU A 348 -50.03 -31.89 -31.26
N ASP A 349 -49.46 -31.09 -32.17
CA ASP A 349 -50.08 -30.75 -33.45
C ASP A 349 -50.31 -32.02 -34.31
N VAL A 350 -49.33 -32.92 -34.38
CA VAL A 350 -49.49 -34.22 -35.08
C VAL A 350 -50.58 -35.08 -34.43
N LEU A 351 -50.63 -35.17 -33.10
CA LEU A 351 -51.65 -35.96 -32.39
C LEU A 351 -53.06 -35.37 -32.59
N GLN A 352 -53.21 -34.06 -32.49
CA GLN A 352 -54.49 -33.37 -32.68
C GLN A 352 -54.99 -33.47 -34.13
N GLN A 353 -54.11 -33.29 -35.11
CA GLN A 353 -54.47 -33.41 -36.54
C GLN A 353 -54.93 -34.83 -36.92
N ASN A 354 -54.47 -35.86 -36.20
CA ASN A 354 -54.79 -37.25 -36.47
C ASN A 354 -55.76 -37.85 -35.42
N GLN A 355 -56.33 -37.05 -34.52
CA GLN A 355 -57.13 -37.53 -33.38
C GLN A 355 -58.30 -38.41 -33.81
N SER A 356 -59.09 -37.99 -34.81
CA SER A 356 -60.21 -38.77 -35.34
C SER A 356 -59.78 -40.10 -35.96
N ASP A 357 -58.62 -40.11 -36.61
CA ASP A 357 -58.08 -41.27 -37.30
C ASP A 357 -57.47 -42.26 -36.28
N LEU A 358 -56.89 -41.75 -35.19
CA LEU A 358 -56.36 -42.54 -34.07
C LEU A 358 -57.48 -43.13 -33.20
N GLN A 359 -58.54 -42.36 -32.90
CA GLN A 359 -59.72 -42.83 -32.16
C GLN A 359 -60.50 -43.90 -32.94
N GLY A 360 -60.59 -43.79 -34.27
CA GLY A 360 -61.22 -44.82 -35.10
C GLY A 360 -60.51 -46.18 -35.07
N VAL A 361 -59.19 -46.18 -34.85
CA VAL A 361 -58.39 -47.41 -34.65
C VAL A 361 -58.59 -47.96 -33.24
N GLU A 362 -58.72 -47.08 -32.24
CA GLU A 362 -59.00 -47.42 -30.84
C GLU A 362 -60.35 -48.11 -30.67
N ASP A 363 -61.42 -47.52 -31.20
CA ASP A 363 -62.78 -48.09 -31.19
C ASP A 363 -62.81 -49.48 -31.85
N PHE A 364 -62.05 -49.66 -32.93
CA PHE A 364 -61.96 -50.93 -33.64
C PHE A 364 -61.14 -51.98 -32.88
N SER A 365 -60.02 -51.58 -32.27
CA SER A 365 -59.18 -52.47 -31.46
C SER A 365 -59.91 -52.94 -30.20
N ASN A 366 -60.61 -52.03 -29.53
CA ASN A 366 -61.44 -52.33 -28.36
C ASN A 366 -62.63 -53.23 -28.75
N ALA A 367 -63.29 -52.96 -29.88
CA ALA A 367 -64.34 -53.84 -30.41
C ALA A 367 -63.81 -55.24 -30.79
N TYR A 368 -62.60 -55.33 -31.35
CA TYR A 368 -61.97 -56.60 -31.72
C TYR A 368 -61.52 -57.41 -30.51
N ASN A 369 -60.97 -56.77 -29.48
CA ASN A 369 -60.59 -57.42 -28.22
C ASN A 369 -61.81 -57.83 -27.41
N ALA A 370 -62.88 -57.02 -27.40
CA ALA A 370 -64.18 -57.41 -26.83
C ALA A 370 -64.79 -58.61 -27.58
N TYR A 371 -64.64 -58.67 -28.92
CA TYR A 371 -65.06 -59.81 -29.73
C TYR A 371 -64.24 -61.08 -29.46
N GLN A 372 -62.91 -60.97 -29.31
CA GLN A 372 -62.02 -62.08 -28.92
C GLN A 372 -62.32 -62.60 -27.50
N ALA A 373 -62.56 -61.71 -26.54
CA ALA A 373 -62.94 -62.07 -25.18
C ALA A 373 -64.32 -62.77 -25.14
N GLY A 374 -65.28 -62.31 -25.94
CA GLY A 374 -66.60 -62.94 -26.09
C GLY A 374 -66.59 -64.29 -26.82
N ASN A 375 -65.56 -64.59 -27.61
CA ASN A 375 -65.40 -65.87 -28.32
C ASN A 375 -64.59 -66.93 -27.51
N SER A 376 -64.18 -66.61 -26.28
CA SER A 376 -63.46 -67.54 -25.39
C SER A 376 -64.35 -68.33 -24.42
N THR A 377 -65.68 -68.11 -24.46
CA THR A 377 -66.67 -68.74 -23.56
C THR A 377 -67.59 -69.76 -24.25
N ASP A 378 -67.18 -70.37 -25.36
CA ASP A 378 -67.96 -71.45 -25.99
C ASP A 378 -67.06 -72.57 -26.56
N ALA A 379 -66.44 -73.34 -25.65
CA ALA A 379 -65.91 -74.66 -25.93
C ALA A 379 -65.84 -75.51 -24.64
N GLY A 380 -66.90 -76.28 -24.38
CA GLY A 380 -66.78 -77.66 -23.86
C GLY A 380 -66.92 -77.89 -22.35
N ASP A 381 -68.18 -78.04 -21.92
CA ASP A 381 -68.75 -79.17 -21.17
C ASP A 381 -67.86 -80.08 -20.27
N ASP A 382 -68.34 -80.17 -19.02
CA ASP A 382 -68.77 -81.42 -18.35
C ASP A 382 -67.72 -82.39 -17.77
N ALA A 383 -67.54 -82.38 -16.43
CA ALA A 383 -67.93 -83.48 -15.53
C ALA A 383 -67.20 -83.47 -14.15
N GLY A 384 -67.98 -83.64 -13.07
CA GLY A 384 -67.60 -84.25 -11.78
C GLY A 384 -66.94 -83.32 -10.75
N ASP A 385 -67.66 -82.76 -9.77
CA ASP A 385 -68.12 -83.40 -8.53
C ASP A 385 -66.97 -83.96 -7.67
N ASP A 386 -66.63 -83.28 -6.56
CA ASP A 386 -66.87 -83.77 -5.19
C ASP A 386 -66.23 -82.84 -4.14
N SER A 387 -67.05 -82.56 -3.14
CA SER A 387 -66.83 -82.05 -1.77
C SER A 387 -65.55 -81.31 -1.34
N GLY A 388 -65.79 -80.18 -0.67
CA GLY A 388 -65.39 -80.13 0.73
C GLY A 388 -64.72 -78.85 1.25
N VAL A 389 -65.45 -78.21 2.18
CA VAL A 389 -64.95 -77.68 3.47
C VAL A 389 -64.32 -76.28 3.49
N GLU A 390 -65.16 -75.34 3.98
CA GLU A 390 -64.98 -74.38 5.09
C GLU A 390 -63.66 -73.59 5.29
N GLY A 391 -63.86 -72.31 5.66
CA GLY A 391 -62.92 -71.50 6.46
C GLY A 391 -62.66 -70.12 5.86
N GLU A 392 -63.53 -69.12 6.03
CA GLU A 392 -63.50 -68.13 7.13
C GLU A 392 -62.10 -67.69 7.58
N ALA A 393 -61.75 -66.42 7.32
CA ALA A 393 -61.35 -65.46 8.36
C ALA A 393 -61.06 -64.06 7.75
N PHE A 394 -62.02 -63.16 8.00
CA PHE A 394 -62.01 -61.70 8.19
C PHE A 394 -61.03 -60.78 7.45
#